data_AF-A0A8T7K1D4-F1
#
_entry.id   AF-A0A8T7K1D4-F1
#
_cell.length_a   1.000
_cell.length_b   1.000
_cell.length_c   1.000
_cell.angle_alpha   90.00
_cell.angle_beta   90.00
_cell.angle_gamma   90.00
#
_symmetry.space_group_name_H-M   'P 1'
#
loop_
_entity.id
_entity.type
_entity.pdbx_description
1 polymer ?
#
loop_
_entity_poly.entity_id
_entity_poly.type
_entity_poly.pdbx_seq_one_letter_code
_entity_poly.pdbx_strand_id
1 'polypeptide(L)'
;MAYATASIIPEAIPYSKLTPHSQNVKVSIAVGGGEQFEQMAALAESRSVFVQNLKTFVEAYHLDGVDMDWEYPDPGQSSLKYLALMRELRAALPKKLLTTALIAYGVSMG
;
A
#
# COMPACT_ATOMS: atom_id res chain seq x y z
N MET A 1 -6.99 -15.09 12.47
CA MET A 1 -7.28 -14.63 11.10
C MET A 1 -5.97 -14.70 10.33
N ALA A 2 -5.87 -15.57 9.33
CA ALA A 2 -4.68 -15.67 8.49
C ALA A 2 -4.78 -14.61 7.39
N TYR A 3 -3.79 -13.72 7.33
CA TYR A 3 -3.61 -12.82 6.20
C TYR A 3 -2.64 -13.50 5.25
N ALA A 4 -3.10 -13.83 4.04
CA ALA A 4 -2.23 -14.26 2.97
C ALA A 4 -1.80 -13.00 2.20
N THR A 5 -0.59 -12.52 2.45
CA THR A 5 0.06 -11.53 1.59
C THR A 5 0.58 -12.27 0.35
N ALA A 6 -0.04 -12.02 -0.79
CA ALA A 6 0.51 -12.41 -2.09
C ALA A 6 1.25 -11.21 -2.66
N SER A 7 2.59 -11.23 -2.62
CA SER A 7 3.40 -10.31 -3.42
C SER A 7 3.19 -10.67 -4.89
N ILE A 8 2.43 -9.86 -5.62
CA ILE A 8 2.23 -10.06 -7.06
C ILE A 8 3.48 -9.54 -7.78
N ILE A 9 4.44 -10.45 -7.98
CA ILE A 9 5.47 -10.33 -9.01
C ILE A 9 4.73 -10.32 -10.37
N PRO A 10 5.13 -9.52 -11.38
CA PRO A 10 4.39 -9.35 -12.64
C PRO A 10 4.02 -10.62 -13.42
N GLU A 11 4.53 -11.78 -13.03
CA GLU A 11 4.27 -13.08 -13.65
C GLU A 11 3.31 -13.99 -12.85
N ALA A 12 2.78 -13.54 -11.71
CA ALA A 12 2.03 -14.39 -10.78
C ALA A 12 0.51 -14.41 -11.05
N ILE A 13 0.02 -15.62 -11.38
CA ILE A 13 -1.34 -16.17 -11.24
C ILE A 13 -2.52 -15.21 -11.57
N PRO A 14 -3.28 -15.45 -12.65
CA PRO A 14 -4.49 -14.67 -12.95
C PRO A 14 -5.43 -14.61 -11.74
N TYR A 15 -5.92 -13.42 -11.40
CA TYR A 15 -6.86 -13.21 -10.28
C TYR A 15 -8.10 -14.11 -10.38
N SER A 16 -8.51 -14.50 -11.59
CA SER A 16 -9.61 -15.45 -11.82
C SER A 16 -9.37 -16.85 -11.23
N LYS A 17 -8.13 -17.22 -10.92
CA LYS A 17 -7.77 -18.45 -10.21
C LYS A 17 -7.73 -18.29 -8.69
N LEU A 18 -7.74 -17.05 -8.20
CA LEU A 18 -7.96 -16.76 -6.80
C LEU A 18 -9.49 -16.85 -6.59
N THR A 19 -9.95 -17.92 -5.94
CA THR A 19 -11.31 -18.03 -5.37
C THR A 19 -11.43 -17.64 -3.86
N PRO A 20 -10.58 -16.79 -3.25
CA PRO A 20 -10.47 -16.67 -1.80
C PRO A 20 -11.70 -16.06 -1.12
N HIS A 21 -12.49 -15.23 -1.83
CA HIS A 21 -13.70 -14.67 -1.24
C HIS A 21 -14.72 -15.78 -0.88
N SER A 22 -14.68 -16.91 -1.58
CA SER A 22 -15.54 -18.08 -1.30
C SER A 22 -15.24 -18.77 0.03
N GLN A 23 -14.07 -18.49 0.63
CA GLN A 23 -13.65 -19.00 1.94
C GLN A 23 -13.54 -17.90 3.00
N ASN A 24 -14.17 -16.75 2.79
CA ASN A 24 -14.10 -15.59 3.69
C ASN A 24 -12.66 -15.06 3.89
N VAL A 25 -11.80 -15.26 2.88
CA VAL A 25 -10.43 -14.74 2.85
C VAL A 25 -10.42 -13.42 2.09
N LYS A 26 -9.67 -12.45 2.62
CA LYS A 26 -9.48 -11.14 2.00
C LYS A 26 -8.19 -11.10 1.19
N VAL A 27 -8.21 -10.42 0.06
CA VAL A 27 -7.03 -10.26 -0.82
C VAL A 27 -6.65 -8.80 -0.92
N SER A 28 -5.38 -8.49 -0.76
CA SER A 28 -4.84 -7.14 -0.91
C SER A 28 -3.60 -7.17 -1.79
N ILE A 29 -3.31 -6.06 -2.47
CA ILE A 29 -2.05 -5.88 -3.19
C ILE A 29 -1.01 -5.28 -2.25
N ALA A 30 0.18 -5.88 -2.19
CA ALA A 30 1.34 -5.26 -1.54
C ALA A 30 2.14 -4.46 -2.56
N VAL A 31 2.55 -3.25 -2.20
CA VAL A 31 3.35 -2.35 -3.03
C VAL A 31 4.60 -1.97 -2.25
N GLY A 32 5.76 -2.44 -2.72
CA GLY A 32 7.08 -2.18 -2.14
C GLY A 32 8.08 -1.74 -3.22
N GLY A 33 9.39 -1.79 -2.91
CA GLY A 33 10.46 -1.48 -3.88
C GLY A 33 11.40 -0.33 -3.51
N GLY A 34 11.29 0.22 -2.29
CA GLY A 34 12.32 1.00 -1.60
C GLY A 34 12.69 2.37 -2.19
N GLU A 35 13.33 2.42 -3.34
CA GLU A 35 14.05 3.60 -3.82
C GLU A 35 13.15 4.65 -4.51
N GLN A 36 12.06 4.22 -5.15
CA GLN A 36 11.19 5.13 -5.90
C GLN A 36 10.14 5.83 -5.04
N PHE A 37 9.91 5.36 -3.80
CA PHE A 37 8.89 5.94 -2.93
C PHE A 37 9.18 7.38 -2.52
N GLU A 38 10.44 7.71 -2.28
CA GLU A 38 10.85 9.07 -1.91
C GLU A 38 10.46 10.10 -2.97
N GLN A 39 10.72 9.77 -4.23
CA GLN A 39 10.43 10.65 -5.36
C GLN A 39 8.92 10.68 -5.64
N MET A 40 8.25 9.52 -5.63
CA MET A 40 6.82 9.42 -5.86
C MET A 40 6.02 10.19 -4.79
N ALA A 41 6.43 10.10 -3.52
CA ALA A 41 5.71 10.74 -2.42
C ALA A 41 6.01 12.24 -2.26
N ALA A 42 7.05 12.76 -2.93
CA ALA A 42 7.51 14.15 -2.75
C ALA A 42 6.50 15.20 -3.22
N LEU A 43 5.79 14.94 -4.32
CA LEU A 43 4.88 15.90 -4.95
C LEU A 43 3.42 15.45 -4.84
N ALA A 44 2.50 16.40 -4.67
CA ALA A 44 1.07 16.09 -4.58
C ALA A 44 0.53 15.47 -5.87
N GLU A 45 1.03 15.93 -7.01
CA GLU A 45 0.67 15.42 -8.34
C GLU A 45 1.10 13.96 -8.49
N SER A 46 2.33 13.64 -8.10
CA SER A 46 2.88 12.27 -8.16
C SER A 46 2.13 11.31 -7.24
N ARG A 47 1.80 11.75 -6.01
CA ARG A 47 0.97 10.96 -5.08
C ARG A 47 -0.44 10.73 -5.64
N SER A 48 -1.07 11.78 -6.19
CA SER A 48 -2.40 11.67 -6.78
C SER A 48 -2.43 10.64 -7.91
N VAL A 49 -1.46 10.67 -8.83
CA VAL A 49 -1.35 9.68 -9.91
C VAL A 49 -1.19 8.26 -9.35
N PHE A 50 -0.29 8.08 -8.38
CA PHE A 50 -0.06 6.79 -7.74
C PHE A 50 -1.33 6.25 -7.05
N VAL A 51 -2.02 7.09 -6.28
CA VAL A 51 -3.27 6.75 -5.58
C VAL A 51 -4.37 6.36 -6.58
N GLN A 52 -4.53 7.09 -7.68
CA GLN A 52 -5.52 6.74 -8.70
C GLN A 52 -5.20 5.40 -9.37
N ASN A 53 -3.94 5.16 -9.70
CA ASN A 53 -3.53 3.88 -10.30
C ASN A 53 -3.82 2.69 -9.36
N LEU A 54 -3.52 2.83 -8.07
CA LEU A 54 -3.84 1.80 -7.08
C LEU A 54 -5.34 1.61 -6.90
N LYS A 55 -6.12 2.69 -6.87
CA LYS A 55 -7.58 2.62 -6.82
C LYS A 55 -8.12 1.85 -8.03
N THR A 56 -7.68 2.20 -9.25
CA THR A 56 -8.08 1.51 -10.48
C THR A 56 -7.74 0.03 -10.41
N PHE A 57 -6.55 -0.33 -9.91
CA PHE A 57 -6.14 -1.73 -9.76
C PHE A 57 -7.02 -2.48 -8.74
N VAL A 58 -7.23 -1.88 -7.56
CA VAL A 58 -8.09 -2.45 -6.50
C VAL A 58 -9.51 -2.67 -7.00
N GLU A 59 -10.05 -1.74 -7.79
CA GLU A 59 -11.39 -1.85 -8.36
C GLU A 59 -11.46 -2.92 -9.46
N ALA A 60 -10.50 -2.91 -10.40
CA ALA A 60 -10.45 -3.84 -11.53
C ALA A 60 -10.34 -5.30 -11.09
N TYR A 61 -9.60 -5.56 -10.01
CA TYR A 61 -9.41 -6.90 -9.46
C TYR A 61 -10.26 -7.16 -8.22
N HIS A 62 -11.20 -6.29 -7.87
CA HIS A 62 -12.07 -6.48 -6.69
C HIS A 62 -11.31 -6.78 -5.39
N LEU A 63 -10.15 -6.16 -5.18
CA LEU A 63 -9.33 -6.37 -3.99
C LEU A 63 -9.97 -5.75 -2.75
N ASP A 64 -9.66 -6.30 -1.58
CA ASP A 64 -10.11 -5.80 -0.28
C ASP A 64 -9.24 -4.67 0.26
N GLY A 65 -8.02 -4.48 -0.28
CA GLY A 65 -7.09 -3.51 0.26
C GLY A 65 -5.75 -3.37 -0.44
N VAL A 66 -4.92 -2.52 0.16
CA VAL A 66 -3.54 -2.23 -0.22
C VAL A 66 -2.66 -2.36 1.02
N ASP A 67 -1.51 -3.01 0.86
CA ASP A 67 -0.43 -3.05 1.83
C ASP A 67 0.74 -2.20 1.31
N MET A 68 1.10 -1.16 2.06
CA MET A 68 2.19 -0.24 1.70
C MET A 68 3.48 -0.66 2.41
N ASP A 69 4.40 -1.21 1.64
CA ASP A 69 5.65 -1.79 2.10
C ASP A 69 6.84 -0.90 1.73
N TRP A 70 6.80 0.35 2.23
CA TRP A 70 7.92 1.27 2.12
C TRP A 70 8.87 1.01 3.29
N GLU A 71 9.99 0.35 2.97
CA GLU A 71 11.03 -0.03 3.93
C GLU A 71 12.32 0.78 3.74
N TYR A 72 12.55 1.88 4.46
CA TYR A 72 11.63 2.56 5.37
C TYR A 72 11.66 4.07 5.08
N PRO A 73 10.56 4.81 5.34
CA PRO A 73 10.63 6.26 5.35
C PRO A 73 11.47 6.72 6.54
N ASP A 74 12.53 7.49 6.26
CA ASP A 74 13.37 8.10 7.28
C ASP A 74 12.59 9.06 8.20
N PRO A 75 13.02 9.24 9.47
CA PRO A 75 12.49 10.29 10.32
C PRO A 75 12.60 11.68 9.67
N GLY A 76 11.55 12.48 9.77
CA GLY A 76 11.52 13.84 9.23
C GLY A 76 10.73 13.92 7.93
N GLN A 77 11.39 14.33 6.83
CA GLN A 77 10.67 14.62 5.58
C GLN A 77 10.03 13.37 4.96
N SER A 78 10.70 12.23 5.00
CA SER A 78 10.19 10.98 4.42
C SER A 78 8.93 10.50 5.14
N SER A 79 8.91 10.55 6.48
CA SER A 79 7.71 10.20 7.26
C SER A 79 6.54 11.17 7.04
N LEU A 80 6.81 12.46 6.80
CA LEU A 80 5.78 13.44 6.42
C LEU A 80 5.21 13.17 5.02
N LYS A 81 6.05 12.85 4.04
CA LYS A 81 5.62 12.44 2.69
C LYS A 81 4.77 11.17 2.77
N TYR A 82 5.20 10.20 3.58
CA TYR A 82 4.47 8.97 3.81
C TYR A 82 3.08 9.22 4.42
N LEU A 83 3.00 10.08 5.44
CA LEU A 83 1.73 10.49 6.03
C LEU A 83 0.79 11.16 5.01
N ALA A 84 1.33 12.02 4.14
CA ALA A 84 0.55 12.64 3.08
C ALA A 84 -0.01 11.60 2.10
N LEU A 85 0.83 10.66 1.65
CA LEU A 85 0.42 9.54 0.79
C LEU A 85 -0.69 8.69 1.43
N MET A 86 -0.53 8.31 2.70
CA MET A 86 -1.52 7.47 3.40
C MET A 86 -2.86 8.18 3.62
N ARG A 87 -2.86 9.51 3.80
CA ARG A 87 -4.10 10.31 3.85
C ARG A 87 -4.82 10.32 2.51
N GLU A 88 -4.10 10.50 1.42
CA GLU A 88 -4.67 10.48 0.06
C GLU A 88 -5.21 9.08 -0.29
N LEU A 89 -4.49 8.00 0.06
CA LEU A 89 -4.97 6.63 -0.08
C LEU A 89 -6.26 6.37 0.72
N ARG A 90 -6.33 6.80 1.99
CA ARG A 90 -7.55 6.65 2.79
C ARG A 90 -8.73 7.41 2.19
N ALA A 91 -8.51 8.61 1.68
CA ALA A 91 -9.56 9.37 1.02
C ALA A 91 -10.09 8.67 -0.24
N ALA A 92 -9.19 8.09 -1.05
CA ALA A 92 -9.56 7.37 -2.28
C ALA A 92 -10.20 6.00 -2.01
N LEU A 93 -9.83 5.33 -0.93
CA LEU A 93 -10.25 3.97 -0.59
C LEU A 93 -10.87 3.87 0.82
N PRO A 94 -11.97 4.61 1.10
CA PRO A 94 -12.44 4.84 2.48
C PRO A 94 -12.83 3.57 3.23
N LYS A 95 -13.31 2.54 2.53
CA LYS A 95 -13.78 1.27 3.11
C LYS A 95 -12.82 0.09 2.91
N LYS A 96 -11.73 0.27 2.17
CA LYS A 96 -10.75 -0.79 1.93
C LYS A 96 -9.77 -0.89 3.09
N LEU A 97 -9.17 -2.07 3.23
CA LEU A 97 -8.06 -2.29 4.14
C LEU A 97 -6.85 -1.51 3.63
N LEU A 98 -6.19 -0.78 4.53
CA LEU A 98 -4.89 -0.18 4.28
C LEU A 98 -3.98 -0.67 5.41
N THR A 99 -2.94 -1.41 5.04
CA THR A 99 -1.92 -1.91 5.96
C THR A 99 -0.56 -1.36 5.56
N THR A 100 0.38 -1.38 6.50
CA THR A 100 1.75 -0.96 6.25
C THR A 100 2.67 -1.60 7.29
N ALA A 101 3.87 -1.98 6.86
CA ALA A 101 4.97 -2.25 7.76
C ALA A 101 5.70 -0.93 8.05
N LEU A 102 5.79 -0.56 9.34
CA LEU A 102 6.52 0.61 9.80
C LEU A 102 7.47 0.21 10.92
N ILE A 103 8.73 0.60 10.84
CA ILE A 103 9.64 0.57 11.98
C ILE A 103 9.55 1.92 12.69
N ALA A 104 9.09 1.91 13.94
CA ALA A 104 9.15 3.09 14.80
C ALA A 104 10.55 3.19 15.43
N TYR A 105 11.39 4.11 14.93
CA TYR A 105 12.59 4.50 15.66
C TYR A 105 12.19 5.33 16.89
N GLY A 106 12.23 4.71 18.06
CA GLY A 106 12.08 5.43 19.33
C GLY A 106 13.31 6.29 19.58
N VAL A 107 13.19 7.61 19.43
CA VAL A 107 14.20 8.54 19.95
C VAL A 107 14.04 8.60 21.48
N SER A 108 14.94 7.95 22.20
CA SER A 108 15.21 8.26 23.61
C SER A 108 15.74 9.69 23.66
N MET A 109 14.89 10.66 24.02
CA MET A 109 15.39 11.96 24.44
C MET A 109 16.10 11.76 25.78
N GLY A 110 17.44 11.85 25.75
CA GLY A 110 18.26 11.95 26.96
C GLY A 110 18.13 13.32 27.60
#